data_AF-A0A9D6L4E4-F1
#
_entry.id   AF-A0A9D6L4E4-F1
#
_cell.length_a   1.000
_cell.length_b   1.000
_cell.length_c   1.000
_cell.angle_alpha   90.00
_cell.angle_beta   90.00
_cell.angle_gamma   90.00
#
_symmetry.space_group_name_H-M   'P 1'
#
loop_
_entity.id
_entity.type
_entity.pdbx_description
1 polymer ?
#
loop_
_entity_poly.entity_id
_entity_poly.type
_entity_poly.pdbx_seq_one_letter_code
_entity_poly.pdbx_strand_id
1 'polypeptide(L)'
;MNVKIIRHTQPTKEVKKVAVCGGAGSFLLPSAVAQGADVFVSADFKYHEFFDADGKIMIADIGHYESEQFTKDLLAEVLREKFTTFAIIFSKSVTNPISYL
;
A
#
# COMPACT_ATOMS: atom_id res chain seq x y z
N MET A 1 3.26 -9.23 0.46
CA MET A 1 3.93 -8.25 -0.44
C MET A 1 5.42 -8.59 -0.47
N ASN A 2 6.07 -8.55 -1.64
CA ASN A 2 7.51 -8.78 -1.72
C ASN A 2 8.25 -7.42 -1.75
N VAL A 3 8.31 -6.77 -0.58
CA VAL A 3 8.85 -5.42 -0.42
C VAL A 3 10.30 -5.50 0.03
N LYS A 4 11.20 -4.82 -0.68
CA LYS A 4 12.64 -4.78 -0.33
C LYS A 4 12.98 -3.66 0.66
N ILE A 5 12.31 -2.52 0.55
CA ILE A 5 12.58 -1.31 1.32
C ILE A 5 11.24 -0.73 1.78
N ILE A 6 11.19 -0.29 3.04
CA ILE A 6 10.04 0.43 3.61
C ILE A 6 10.55 1.78 4.12
N ARG A 7 9.93 2.87 3.67
CA ARG A 7 10.18 4.20 4.25
C ARG A 7 9.16 4.42 5.35
N HIS A 8 9.60 4.80 6.54
CA HIS A 8 8.68 4.95 7.68
C HIS A 8 9.04 6.12 8.58
N THR A 9 8.04 6.67 9.28
CA THR A 9 8.27 7.58 10.41
C THR A 9 8.76 6.80 11.63
N GLN A 10 8.96 7.49 12.76
CA GLN A 10 9.45 6.84 13.98
C GLN A 10 8.64 5.56 14.32
N PRO A 11 9.30 4.41 14.54
CA PRO A 11 8.62 3.17 14.86
C PRO A 11 7.78 3.27 16.13
N THR A 12 6.56 2.75 16.09
CA THR A 12 5.74 2.56 17.30
C THR A 12 6.17 1.31 18.06
N LYS A 13 6.00 1.31 19.39
CA LYS A 13 6.38 0.20 20.26
C LYS A 13 5.34 -0.93 20.30
N GLU A 14 4.07 -0.59 20.11
CA GLU A 14 2.95 -1.53 20.15
C GLU A 14 2.00 -1.21 18.98
N VAL A 15 1.54 -2.24 18.27
CA VAL A 15 0.63 -2.12 17.13
C VAL A 15 -0.62 -2.94 17.43
N LYS A 16 -1.78 -2.28 17.52
CA LYS A 16 -3.10 -2.89 17.70
C LYS A 16 -4.01 -2.66 16.51
N LYS A 17 -3.92 -1.48 15.89
CA LYS A 17 -4.77 -1.06 14.78
C LYS A 17 -3.93 -0.56 13.61
N VAL A 18 -4.16 -1.16 12.45
CA VAL A 18 -3.47 -0.79 11.21
C VAL A 18 -4.49 -0.27 10.21
N ALA A 19 -4.29 0.95 9.73
CA ALA A 19 -4.97 1.47 8.55
C ALA A 19 -4.17 1.07 7.30
N VAL A 20 -4.86 0.70 6.21
CA VAL A 20 -4.22 0.27 4.96
C VAL A 20 -4.91 0.90 3.77
N CYS A 21 -4.14 1.45 2.84
CA CYS A 21 -4.61 1.90 1.53
C CYS A 21 -3.52 1.62 0.48
N GLY A 22 -3.83 0.83 -0.55
CA GLY A 22 -2.91 0.62 -1.67
C GLY A 22 -2.72 1.90 -2.51
N GLY A 23 -1.60 1.98 -3.20
CA GLY A 23 -1.25 3.12 -4.06
C GLY A 23 -1.04 4.42 -3.28
N ALA A 24 -1.37 5.54 -3.92
CA ALA A 24 -1.13 6.89 -3.40
C ALA A 24 -2.17 7.31 -2.35
N GLY A 25 -2.14 6.69 -1.18
CA GLY A 25 -3.13 6.89 -0.11
C GLY A 25 -2.79 7.98 0.91
N SER A 26 -1.74 8.79 0.73
CA SER A 26 -1.30 9.80 1.72
C SER A 26 -2.42 10.74 2.17
N PHE A 27 -3.35 11.08 1.28
CA PHE A 27 -4.53 11.91 1.56
C PHE A 27 -5.48 11.33 2.63
N LEU A 28 -5.40 10.03 2.92
CA LEU A 28 -6.20 9.37 3.96
C LEU A 28 -5.54 9.42 5.34
N LEU A 29 -4.31 9.94 5.47
CA LEU A 29 -3.61 10.04 6.75
C LEU A 29 -4.46 10.71 7.85
N PRO A 30 -5.16 11.85 7.60
CA PRO A 30 -6.02 12.45 8.63
C PRO A 30 -7.16 11.52 9.08
N SER A 31 -7.70 10.71 8.15
CA SER A 31 -8.74 9.73 8.45
C SER A 31 -8.20 8.54 9.25
N ALA A 32 -6.98 8.09 8.96
CA ALA A 32 -6.31 7.04 9.73
C ALA A 32 -6.04 7.49 11.17
N VAL A 33 -5.55 8.72 11.34
CA VAL A 33 -5.35 9.34 12.66
C VAL A 33 -6.67 9.47 13.42
N ALA A 34 -7.72 9.99 12.78
CA ALA A 34 -9.03 10.16 13.41
C ALA A 34 -9.66 8.82 13.85
N GLN A 35 -9.36 7.73 13.16
CA GLN A 35 -9.80 6.38 13.53
C GLN A 35 -8.91 5.72 14.60
N GLY A 36 -7.85 6.39 15.08
CA GLY A 36 -6.94 5.88 16.10
C GLY A 36 -6.12 4.69 15.62
N ALA A 37 -5.66 4.71 14.36
CA ALA A 37 -4.71 3.72 13.87
C ALA A 37 -3.31 4.00 14.45
N ASP A 38 -2.60 2.93 14.83
CA ASP A 38 -1.21 3.00 15.31
C ASP A 38 -0.22 3.08 14.14
N VAL A 39 -0.57 2.42 13.03
CA VAL A 39 0.21 2.38 11.80
C VAL A 39 -0.71 2.65 10.60
N PHE A 40 -0.25 3.48 9.67
CA PHE A 40 -0.86 3.65 8.36
C PHE A 40 0.08 3.12 7.27
N VAL A 41 -0.34 2.05 6.61
CA VAL A 41 0.40 1.41 5.51
C VAL A 41 -0.18 1.90 4.17
N SER A 42 0.64 2.58 3.38
CA SER A 42 0.28 3.03 2.04
C SER A 42 1.52 3.28 1.19
N ALA A 43 1.44 4.12 0.16
CA ALA A 43 2.56 4.50 -0.68
C ALA A 43 2.48 5.95 -1.18
N ASP A 44 3.52 6.35 -1.91
CA ASP A 44 3.70 7.66 -2.54
C ASP A 44 3.68 8.86 -1.59
N PHE A 45 4.11 8.66 -0.34
CA PHE A 45 4.31 9.77 0.58
C PHE A 45 5.46 10.66 0.08
N LYS A 46 5.18 11.95 0.05
CA LYS A 46 6.15 13.02 -0.16
C LYS A 46 6.83 13.34 1.16
N TYR A 47 8.04 13.91 1.07
CA TYR A 47 8.86 14.25 2.23
C TYR A 47 8.09 15.02 3.31
N HIS A 48 7.33 16.05 2.93
CA HIS A 48 6.60 16.87 3.89
C HIS A 48 5.41 16.14 4.54
N GLU A 49 4.78 15.18 3.84
CA GLU A 49 3.65 14.41 4.39
C GLU A 49 4.11 13.46 5.50
N PHE A 50 5.40 13.08 5.55
CA PHE A 50 5.94 12.32 6.69
C PHE A 50 5.91 13.13 8.00
N PHE A 51 5.97 14.46 7.93
CA PHE A 51 5.87 15.31 9.13
C PHE A 51 4.43 15.37 9.67
N ASP A 52 3.43 15.18 8.81
CA ASP A 52 2.02 15.22 9.19
C ASP A 52 1.61 14.06 10.12
N ALA A 53 2.42 12.99 10.18
CA ALA A 53 2.29 11.95 11.19
C ALA A 53 2.40 12.51 12.61
N ASP A 54 3.30 13.48 12.83
CA ASP A 54 3.45 14.25 14.07
C ASP A 54 3.46 13.40 15.36
N GLY A 55 4.08 12.21 15.31
CA GLY A 55 4.13 11.26 16.42
C GLY A 55 2.80 10.60 16.80
N LYS A 56 1.70 10.92 16.10
CA LYS A 56 0.35 10.39 16.36
C LYS A 56 0.14 9.01 15.75
N ILE A 57 0.84 8.72 14.65
CA ILE A 57 0.73 7.48 13.89
C ILE A 57 2.06 7.17 13.20
N MET A 58 2.41 5.89 13.08
CA MET A 58 3.54 5.47 12.26
C MET A 58 3.08 5.39 10.79
N ILE A 59 3.70 6.14 9.89
CA ILE A 59 3.52 5.95 8.45
C ILE A 59 4.48 4.85 8.01
N ALA A 60 3.99 3.90 7.22
CA ALA A 60 4.78 2.90 6.52
C ALA A 60 4.48 2.99 5.02
N ASP A 61 5.37 3.64 4.28
CA ASP A 61 5.35 3.70 2.83
C ASP A 61 6.08 2.48 2.25
N ILE A 62 5.30 1.59 1.63
CA ILE A 62 5.75 0.29 1.13
C ILE A 62 5.99 0.25 -0.39
N GLY A 63 5.78 1.37 -1.09
CA GLY A 63 5.82 1.45 -2.55
C GLY A 63 4.49 1.16 -3.24
N HIS A 64 4.16 1.97 -4.26
CA HIS A 64 2.86 1.94 -4.93
C HIS A 64 2.67 0.60 -5.63
N TYR A 65 3.62 0.22 -6.48
CA TYR A 65 3.56 -1.01 -7.24
C TYR A 65 3.47 -2.22 -6.31
N GLU A 66 4.30 -2.26 -5.27
CA GLU A 66 4.36 -3.32 -4.26
C GLU A 66 3.05 -3.51 -3.51
N SER A 67 2.36 -2.41 -3.20
CA SER A 67 1.08 -2.43 -2.50
C SER A 67 -0.07 -3.04 -3.33
N GLU A 68 0.03 -3.01 -4.66
CA GLU A 68 -1.04 -3.39 -5.59
C GLU A 68 -0.76 -4.65 -6.41
N GLN A 69 0.37 -5.34 -6.18
CA GLN A 69 0.80 -6.49 -6.99
C GLN A 69 -0.24 -7.62 -7.07
N PHE A 70 -1.10 -7.74 -6.05
CA PHE A 70 -2.12 -8.78 -5.91
C PHE A 70 -3.46 -8.40 -6.54
N THR A 71 -3.67 -7.14 -6.92
CA THR A 71 -4.95 -6.66 -7.49
C THR A 71 -5.31 -7.39 -8.77
N LYS A 72 -4.30 -7.72 -9.61
CA LYS A 72 -4.53 -8.50 -10.83
C LYS A 72 -5.11 -9.88 -10.53
N ASP A 73 -4.64 -10.55 -9.48
CA ASP A 73 -5.06 -11.91 -9.13
C ASP A 73 -6.50 -11.89 -8.62
N LEU A 74 -6.86 -10.89 -7.81
CA LEU A 74 -8.23 -10.66 -7.37
C LEU A 74 -9.18 -10.40 -8.55
N LEU A 75 -8.77 -9.54 -9.49
CA LEU A 75 -9.56 -9.30 -10.71
C LEU A 75 -9.72 -10.57 -11.54
N ALA A 76 -8.66 -11.39 -11.66
CA ALA A 76 -8.74 -12.64 -12.38
C ALA A 76 -9.68 -13.65 -11.73
N GLU A 77 -9.76 -13.70 -10.40
CA GLU A 77 -10.74 -14.54 -9.68
C GLU A 77 -12.18 -14.13 -10.04
N VAL A 78 -12.50 -12.84 -9.90
CA VAL A 78 -13.83 -12.30 -10.25
C VAL A 78 -14.19 -12.56 -11.71
N LEU A 79 -13.22 -12.39 -12.61
CA LEU A 79 -13.44 -12.62 -14.04
C LEU A 79 -13.61 -14.10 -14.37
N ARG A 80 -12.92 -15.03 -13.69
CA ARG A 80 -13.08 -16.48 -13.90
C ARG A 80 -14.47 -16.94 -13.49
N GLU A 81 -15.00 -16.40 -12.40
CA GLU A 81 -16.36 -16.70 -11.96
C GLU A 81 -17.41 -16.23 -12.97
N LYS A 82 -17.22 -15.04 -13.55
CA LYS A 82 -18.18 -14.45 -14.48
C LYS A 82 -18.07 -14.95 -15.92
N PHE A 83 -16.87 -15.31 -16.37
CA PHE A 83 -16.57 -15.67 -17.76
C PHE A 83 -15.86 -17.02 -17.82
N THR A 84 -16.62 -18.09 -17.60
CA THR A 84 -16.09 -19.46 -17.48
C THR A 84 -15.55 -20.06 -18.80
N THR A 85 -15.88 -19.45 -19.94
CA THR A 85 -15.50 -19.92 -21.28
C THR A 85 -14.24 -19.26 -21.84
N PHE A 86 -13.76 -18.17 -21.23
CA PHE A 86 -12.61 -17.42 -21.73
C PHE A 86 -11.38 -17.61 -20.83
N ALA A 87 -10.22 -17.83 -21.45
CA ALA A 87 -8.96 -17.89 -20.72
C ALA A 87 -8.53 -16.48 -20.29
N ILE A 88 -8.21 -16.32 -19.00
CA ILE A 88 -7.61 -15.10 -18.48
C ILE A 88 -6.10 -15.17 -18.63
N ILE A 89 -5.51 -14.12 -19.18
CA ILE A 89 -4.07 -13.99 -19.40
C ILE A 89 -3.59 -12.75 -18.65
N PHE A 90 -2.54 -12.93 -17.84
CA PHE A 90 -1.86 -11.82 -17.19
C PHE A 90 -0.81 -11.20 -18.10
N SER A 91 -0.67 -9.88 -18.04
CA SER A 91 0.49 -9.20 -18.62
C SER A 91 1.77 -9.77 -18.01
N LYS A 92 2.72 -10.14 -18.87
CA LYS A 92 4.07 -10.56 -18.46
C LYS A 92 5.02 -9.38 -18.30
N SER A 93 4.64 -8.19 -18.77
CA SER A 93 5.45 -6.99 -18.69
C SER A 93 5.42 -6.43 -17.27
N VAL A 94 6.60 -6.27 -16.68
CA VAL A 94 6.76 -5.55 -15.41
C VAL A 94 6.86 -4.06 -15.73
N THR A 95 5.91 -3.27 -15.23
CA THR A 95 5.80 -1.84 -15.51
C THR A 95 6.19 -0.97 -14.30
N ASN A 96 6.83 -1.55 -13.28
CA ASN A 96 7.34 -0.79 -12.14
C ASN A 96 8.59 0.01 -12.59
N PRO A 97 8.55 1.35 -12.62
CA PRO A 97 9.71 2.16 -13.00
C PRO A 97 10.71 2.31 -11.86
N ILE A 98 10.34 1.95 -10.62
CA ILE A 98 11.17 2.14 -9.43
C ILE A 98 12.13 0.95 -9.28
N SER A 99 13.39 1.26 -9.06
CA SER A 99 14.45 0.29 -8.75
C SER A 99 15.23 0.76 -7.52
N TYR A 100 15.67 -0.19 -6.71
CA TYR A 100 16.41 0.04 -5.48
C TYR A 100 17.85 -0.46 -5.64
N LEU A 101 18.82 0.29 -5.10
CA LEU A 101 20.25 -0.08 -5.04
C LEU A 101 20.56 -0.90 -3.79
#